data_AF-A0A953AGI0-F1
#
_entry.id   AF-A0A953AGI0-F1
#
_cell.length_a   1.000
_cell.length_b   1.000
_cell.length_c   1.000
_cell.angle_alpha   90.00
_cell.angle_beta   90.00
_cell.angle_gamma   90.00
#
_symmetry.space_group_name_H-M   'P 1'
#
loop_
_entity.id
_entity.type
_entity.pdbx_description
1 polymer ?
#
loop_
_entity_poly.entity_id
_entity_poly.type
_entity_poly.pdbx_seq_one_letter_code
_entity_poly.pdbx_strand_id
1 'polypeptide(L)'
;MTDQSTPQKILWMVEYTLGDSQYHHLEPIYASSRAEAEEQCRQLLARHGQKANLIELRPYPHGFVVKHGRMPGNLMASQEPQEQVEEPPPLPP
;
A
#
# COMPACT_ATOMS: atom_id res chain seq x y z
N MET A 1 24.09 -13.15 -10.58
CA MET A 1 22.74 -12.66 -10.92
C MET A 1 21.95 -12.64 -9.62
N THR A 2 21.79 -11.47 -9.01
CA THR A 2 20.96 -11.32 -7.81
C THR A 2 19.51 -11.27 -8.29
N ASP A 3 18.80 -12.36 -8.06
CA ASP A 3 17.37 -12.45 -8.26
C ASP A 3 16.71 -11.42 -7.32
N GLN A 4 16.38 -10.23 -7.84
CA GLN A 4 15.62 -9.23 -7.12
C GLN A 4 14.15 -9.64 -7.11
N SER A 5 13.85 -10.81 -6.52
CA SER A 5 12.49 -11.22 -6.26
C SER A 5 11.87 -10.18 -5.32
N THR A 6 10.85 -9.46 -5.79
CA THR A 6 10.09 -8.52 -4.97
C THR A 6 9.62 -9.26 -3.72
N PRO A 7 9.83 -8.74 -2.49
CA PRO A 7 9.46 -9.45 -1.28
C PRO A 7 7.96 -9.77 -1.33
N GLN A 8 7.63 -11.06 -1.24
CA GLN A 8 6.26 -11.54 -1.31
C GLN A 8 5.49 -11.02 -0.09
N LYS A 9 4.54 -10.11 -0.32
CA LYS A 9 3.65 -9.61 0.73
C LYS A 9 2.51 -10.59 0.95
N ILE A 10 2.13 -10.74 2.22
CA ILE A 10 0.99 -11.54 2.67
C ILE A 10 -0.14 -10.57 3.01
N LEU A 11 -1.38 -10.98 2.80
CA LEU A 11 -2.55 -10.25 3.28
C LEU A 11 -2.74 -10.52 4.77
N TRP A 12 -2.85 -9.46 5.54
CA TRP A 12 -3.22 -9.48 6.95
C TRP A 12 -4.55 -8.75 7.12
N MET A 13 -5.34 -9.20 8.10
CA MET A 13 -6.58 -8.55 8.46
C MET A 13 -6.43 -7.92 9.84
N VAL A 14 -6.79 -6.64 9.93
CA VAL A 14 -6.88 -5.88 11.18
C VAL A 14 -8.35 -5.80 11.58
N GLU A 15 -8.65 -6.18 12.81
CA GLU A 15 -9.97 -6.01 13.42
C GLU A 15 -9.87 -5.05 14.60
N TYR A 16 -10.69 -4.00 14.64
CA TYR A 16 -10.63 -2.99 15.71
C TYR A 16 -11.99 -2.28 15.92
N THR A 17 -12.13 -1.58 17.05
CA THR A 17 -13.26 -0.67 17.32
C THR A 17 -12.80 0.77 17.46
N LEU A 18 -13.73 1.72 17.28
CA LEU A 18 -13.50 3.16 17.41
C LEU A 18 -14.30 3.75 18.57
N GLY A 19 -13.65 4.52 19.43
CA GLY A 19 -14.23 5.09 20.63
C GLY A 19 -14.83 4.02 21.55
N ASP A 20 -16.08 4.22 21.92
CA ASP A 20 -16.89 3.27 22.71
C ASP A 20 -17.85 2.46 21.81
N SER A 21 -17.61 2.44 20.50
CA SER A 21 -18.40 1.68 19.54
C SER A 21 -18.28 0.17 19.77
N GLN A 22 -19.41 -0.52 19.64
CA GLN A 22 -19.47 -1.98 19.58
C GLN A 22 -19.33 -2.53 18.15
N TYR A 23 -19.20 -1.65 17.15
CA TYR A 23 -19.02 -2.06 15.76
C TYR A 23 -17.57 -2.40 15.47
N HIS A 24 -17.37 -3.58 14.88
CA HIS A 24 -16.07 -4.08 14.47
C HIS A 24 -15.75 -3.55 13.06
N HIS A 25 -14.56 -2.99 12.90
CA HIS A 25 -14.01 -2.57 11.63
C HIS A 25 -12.96 -3.58 11.18
N LEU A 26 -13.01 -3.96 9.90
CA LEU A 26 -12.05 -4.88 9.28
C LEU A 26 -11.28 -4.16 8.17
N GLU A 27 -9.96 -4.08 8.30
CA GLU A 27 -9.10 -3.45 7.29
C GLU A 27 -7.99 -4.38 6.79
N PRO A 28 -7.81 -4.52 5.46
CA PRO A 28 -6.73 -5.31 4.88
C PRO A 28 -5.41 -4.54 4.87
N ILE A 29 -4.32 -5.20 5.26
CA ILE A 29 -2.96 -4.66 5.11
C ILE A 29 -2.04 -5.68 4.42
N TYR A 30 -1.12 -5.19 3.59
CA TYR A 30 -0.16 -6.02 2.86
C TYR A 30 1.23 -5.87 3.50
N ALA A 31 1.73 -6.96 4.06
CA ALA A 31 2.99 -6.97 4.79
C ALA A 31 3.77 -8.26 4.54
N SER A 32 5.08 -8.13 4.41
CA SER A 32 6.03 -9.22 4.15
C SER A 32 6.38 -9.97 5.44
N SER A 33 6.08 -9.39 6.60
CA SER A 33 6.31 -9.98 7.91
C SER A 33 5.26 -9.50 8.93
N ARG A 34 5.17 -10.20 10.05
CA ARG A 34 4.34 -9.79 11.19
C ARG A 34 4.74 -8.41 11.73
N ALA A 35 6.04 -8.14 11.83
CA ALA A 35 6.55 -6.86 12.32
C ALA A 35 6.14 -5.70 11.40
N GLU A 36 6.20 -5.90 10.08
CA GLU A 36 5.70 -4.91 9.11
C GLU A 36 4.18 -4.72 9.24
N ALA A 37 3.42 -5.80 9.46
CA ALA A 37 1.98 -5.74 9.68
C ALA A 37 1.62 -4.95 10.96
N GLU A 38 2.34 -5.18 12.05
CA GLU A 38 2.15 -4.49 13.33
C GLU A 38 2.47 -2.99 13.24
N GLU A 39 3.52 -2.61 12.50
CA GLU A 39 3.84 -1.21 12.21
C GLU A 39 2.73 -0.54 11.39
N GLN A 40 2.31 -1.16 10.29
CA GLN A 40 1.22 -0.64 9.46
C GLN A 40 -0.10 -0.53 10.23
N CYS A 41 -0.41 -1.52 11.08
CA CYS A 41 -1.57 -1.50 11.96
C CYS A 41 -1.51 -0.31 12.93
N ARG A 42 -0.37 -0.04 13.57
CA ARG A 42 -0.22 1.13 14.46
C ARG A 42 -0.45 2.44 13.73
N GLN A 43 0.09 2.57 12.52
CA GLN A 43 -0.09 3.76 11.69
C GLN A 43 -1.55 3.94 11.27
N LEU A 44 -2.24 2.86 10.94
CA LEU A 44 -3.67 2.85 10.59
C LEU A 44 -4.52 3.32 11.77
N LEU A 45 -4.33 2.73 12.96
CA LEU A 45 -5.10 3.08 14.15
C LEU A 45 -4.84 4.53 14.61
N ALA A 46 -3.62 5.04 14.42
CA ALA A 46 -3.29 6.43 14.75
C ALA A 46 -4.01 7.48 13.90
N ARG A 47 -4.50 7.12 12.69
CA ARG A 47 -5.15 8.08 11.77
C ARG A 47 -6.60 8.40 12.16
N HIS A 48 -7.24 7.57 12.96
CA HIS A 48 -8.69 7.65 13.17
C HIS A 48 -9.16 8.82 14.04
N GLY A 49 -8.26 9.64 14.61
CA GLY A 49 -8.62 10.84 15.38
C GLY A 49 -9.45 10.56 16.66
N GLN A 50 -9.80 9.31 16.89
CA GLN A 50 -10.55 8.76 18.00
C GLN A 50 -9.74 7.60 18.61
N LYS A 51 -10.06 7.24 19.85
CA LYS A 51 -9.44 6.08 20.51
C LYS A 51 -9.78 4.82 19.71
N ALA A 52 -8.79 4.18 19.10
CA ALA A 52 -8.98 2.91 18.41
C ALA A 52 -8.51 1.76 19.30
N ASN A 53 -9.31 0.71 19.43
CA ASN A 53 -8.95 -0.48 20.21
C ASN A 53 -8.74 -1.66 19.25
N LEU A 54 -7.50 -2.15 19.18
CA LEU A 54 -7.18 -3.33 18.41
C LEU A 54 -7.85 -4.57 19.04
N ILE A 55 -8.60 -5.31 18.24
CA ILE A 55 -9.18 -6.61 18.62
C ILE A 55 -8.24 -7.72 18.15
N GLU A 56 -7.94 -7.77 16.85
CA GLU A 56 -7.14 -8.84 16.26
C GLU A 56 -6.26 -8.33 15.12
N LEU A 57 -5.05 -8.86 15.02
CA LEU A 57 -4.19 -8.75 13.85
C LEU A 57 -3.73 -10.15 13.48
N ARG A 58 -4.17 -10.66 12.34
CA ARG A 58 -3.82 -12.01 11.89
C ARG A 58 -3.46 -12.06 10.41
N PRO A 59 -2.50 -12.92 10.02
CA PRO A 59 -2.35 -13.24 8.62
C PRO A 59 -3.65 -13.92 8.15
N TYR A 60 -4.10 -13.62 6.94
CA TYR A 60 -5.37 -14.12 6.43
C TYR A 60 -5.18 -15.42 5.62
N PRO A 61 -5.39 -16.62 6.22
CA PRO A 61 -5.89 -17.82 5.49
C PRO A 61 -6.93 -18.63 6.33
N HIS A 62 -7.92 -19.39 5.85
CA HIS A 62 -8.19 -20.19 4.64
C HIS A 62 -9.45 -19.74 3.85
N GLY A 63 -9.48 -19.97 2.53
CA GLY A 63 -10.68 -19.88 1.68
C GLY A 63 -10.66 -18.75 0.63
N PHE A 64 -9.73 -17.80 0.74
CA PHE A 64 -9.59 -16.68 -0.19
C PHE A 64 -8.31 -16.79 -1.02
N VAL A 65 -8.44 -16.57 -2.33
CA VAL A 65 -7.31 -16.51 -3.27
C VAL A 65 -7.10 -15.06 -3.67
N VAL A 66 -6.01 -14.45 -3.21
CA VAL A 66 -5.58 -13.14 -3.71
C VAL A 66 -4.97 -13.35 -5.09
N LYS A 67 -5.75 -13.12 -6.14
CA LYS A 67 -5.24 -13.08 -7.51
C LYS A 67 -4.69 -11.69 -7.79
N HIS A 68 -3.38 -11.58 -7.96
CA HIS A 68 -2.76 -10.39 -8.52
C HIS A 68 -3.13 -10.31 -10.00
N GLY A 69 -4.22 -9.65 -10.33
CA GLY A 69 -4.57 -9.30 -11.71
C GLY A 69 -3.75 -8.11 -12.16
N ARG A 70 -3.08 -8.21 -13.30
CA ARG A 70 -2.68 -6.99 -14.03
C ARG A 70 -3.95 -6.32 -14.50
N MET A 71 -4.23 -5.11 -14.01
CA MET A 71 -5.27 -4.28 -14.61
C MET A 71 -4.89 -4.05 -16.08
N PRO A 72 -5.74 -4.39 -17.06
CA PRO A 72 -5.51 -4.00 -18.44
C PRO A 72 -5.71 -2.49 -18.53
N GLY A 73 -4.61 -1.76 -18.36
CA GLY A 73 -4.53 -0.33 -18.54
C GLY A 73 -3.08 -0.01 -18.91
N ASN A 74 -2.88 0.62 -20.06
CA ASN A 74 -1.58 1.10 -20.50
C ASN A 74 -1.00 2.01 -19.40
N LEU A 75 -0.03 1.51 -18.62
CA LEU A 75 0.90 2.36 -17.88
C LEU A 75 2.00 2.86 -18.82
N MET A 76 1.58 3.48 -19.93
CA MET A 76 2.42 4.37 -20.72
C MET A 76 1.73 5.74 -20.72
N ALA A 77 1.98 6.49 -19.65
CA ALA A 77 1.89 7.94 -19.51
C ALA A 77 2.35 8.23 -18.08
N SER A 78 3.55 8.73 -17.75
CA SER A 78 4.52 9.45 -18.56
C SER A 78 5.90 9.23 -17.93
N GLN A 79 6.77 8.47 -18.60
CA GLN A 79 8.19 8.82 -18.60
C GLN A 79 8.35 9.78 -19.78
N GLU A 80 8.11 11.06 -19.54
CA GLU A 80 8.70 12.05 -20.43
C GLU A 80 10.21 12.06 -20.13
N PRO A 81 11.07 11.86 -21.14
CA PRO A 81 12.49 12.13 -20.99
C PRO A 81 12.65 13.65 -20.87
N GLN A 82 13.04 14.15 -19.70
CA GLN A 82 13.60 15.50 -19.60
C GLN A 82 15.02 15.50 -20.20
N GLU A 83 15.12 15.45 -21.51
CA GLU A 83 16.28 15.88 -22.28
C GLU A 83 15.80 16.73 -23.45
N GLN A 84 15.65 18.03 -23.19
CA GLN A 84 15.91 19.08 -24.17
C GLN A 84 16.00 20.42 -23.43
N VAL A 85 17.24 20.77 -23.06
CA VAL A 85 17.62 22.16 -22.83
C VAL A 85 17.54 22.84 -24.19
N GLU A 86 16.43 23.53 -24.43
CA GLU A 86 16.23 24.37 -25.60
C GLU A 86 17.03 25.67 -25.40
N GLU A 87 18.22 25.71 -25.99
CA GLU A 87 19.00 26.95 -26.12
C GLU A 87 18.25 27.88 -27.09
N PRO A 88 17.95 29.15 -26.73
CA PRO A 88 17.14 30.00 -27.59
C PRO A 88 17.90 30.37 -28.87
N PRO A 89 17.24 30.34 -30.05
CA PRO A 89 17.88 30.70 -31.31
C PRO A 89 18.24 32.21 -31.35
N PRO A 90 19.31 32.59 -32.06
CA PRO A 90 19.68 34.00 -32.20
C PRO A 90 18.65 34.77 -33.03
N LEU A 91 18.33 35.99 -32.60
CA LEU A 91 17.52 36.94 -33.37
C LEU A 91 18.34 37.49 -34.56
N PRO A 92 17.79 37.50 -35.80
CA PRO A 92 18.39 38.22 -36.93
C PRO A 92 17.60 39.51 -37.28
N PRO A 93 18.14 40.44 -38.10
CA PRO A 93 19.52 40.84 -38.36
C PRO A 93 19.95 42.13 -37.63
#